data_AF-A0A3D2JMV6-F1
#
_entry.id   AF-A0A3D2JMV6-F1
#
_cell.length_a   1.000
_cell.length_b   1.000
_cell.length_c   1.000
_cell.angle_alpha   90.00
_cell.angle_beta   90.00
_cell.angle_gamma   90.00
#
_symmetry.space_group_name_H-M   'P 1'
#
loop_
_entity.id
_entity.type
_entity.pdbx_description
1 polymer ?
#
loop_
_entity_poly.entity_id
_entity_poly.type
_entity_poly.pdbx_seq_one_letter_code
_entity_poly.pdbx_strand_id
1 'polypeptide(L)'
;PGEDIYEMIDYFGKRKKIMYVHFRNVSGQAPSFNEEFINTGYVDMKRAMRTYRDAGFTGNFIDDHCPLMTDDEDFPGNLGGYRSRLFAQGYIAGVIESVKKDVEYGGPVDMSKVAKGAN
;
A
#
# COMPACT_ATOMS: atom_id res chain seq x y z
N PRO A 1 13.15 -18.69 1.92
CA PRO A 1 13.47 -17.46 1.15
C PRO A 1 12.19 -16.66 0.97
N GLY A 2 12.03 -15.57 1.72
CA GLY A 2 10.84 -14.73 1.64
C GLY A 2 10.76 -14.08 0.26
N GLU A 3 9.65 -14.29 -0.44
CA GLU A 3 9.38 -13.64 -1.73
C GLU A 3 9.18 -12.14 -1.48
N ASP A 4 9.85 -11.29 -2.27
CA ASP A 4 9.67 -9.84 -2.20
C ASP A 4 8.26 -9.50 -2.74
N ILE A 5 7.41 -8.95 -1.88
CA ILE A 5 6.04 -8.56 -2.23
C ILE A 5 6.00 -7.61 -3.43
N TYR A 6 7.00 -6.75 -3.62
CA TYR A 6 7.07 -5.82 -4.75
C TYR A 6 7.31 -6.57 -6.07
N GLU A 7 8.15 -7.61 -6.07
CA GLU A 7 8.37 -8.44 -7.26
C GLU A 7 7.11 -9.23 -7.62
N MET A 8 6.39 -9.76 -6.62
CA MET A 8 5.11 -10.44 -6.85
C MET A 8 4.05 -9.51 -7.43
N ILE A 9 3.92 -8.28 -6.89
CA ILE A 9 3.00 -7.27 -7.42
C ILE A 9 3.32 -6.98 -8.88
N ASP A 10 4.59 -6.73 -9.22
CA ASP A 10 5.01 -6.45 -10.60
C ASP A 10 4.71 -7.64 -11.53
N TYR A 11 5.08 -8.85 -11.10
CA TYR A 11 4.94 -10.07 -11.87
C TYR A 11 3.48 -10.35 -12.23
N PHE A 12 2.58 -10.38 -11.24
CA PHE A 12 1.16 -10.68 -11.45
C PHE A 12 0.38 -9.48 -12.02
N GLY A 13 0.75 -8.26 -11.65
CA GLY A 13 0.12 -7.02 -12.11
C GLY A 13 0.28 -6.83 -13.62
N LYS A 14 1.52 -6.93 -14.14
CA LYS A 14 1.80 -6.82 -15.59
C LYS A 14 1.09 -7.90 -16.43
N ARG A 15 0.77 -9.04 -15.81
CA ARG A 15 0.05 -10.16 -16.43
C ARG A 15 -1.46 -10.06 -16.30
N LYS A 16 -1.98 -9.01 -15.65
CA LYS A 16 -3.41 -8.81 -15.38
C LYS A 16 -4.03 -10.00 -14.64
N LYS A 17 -3.29 -10.55 -13.66
CA LYS A 17 -3.71 -11.72 -12.86
C LYS A 17 -4.14 -11.37 -11.43
N ILE A 18 -4.16 -10.09 -11.08
CA ILE A 18 -4.66 -9.60 -9.80
C ILE A 18 -6.10 -9.15 -10.01
N MET A 19 -7.04 -9.70 -9.26
CA MET A 19 -8.48 -9.36 -9.37
C MET A 19 -8.89 -8.25 -8.39
N TYR A 20 -8.39 -8.33 -7.15
CA TYR A 20 -8.56 -7.33 -6.09
C TYR A 20 -7.41 -7.46 -5.09
N VAL A 21 -7.22 -6.45 -4.22
CA VAL A 21 -6.09 -6.38 -3.29
C VAL A 21 -6.57 -6.11 -1.88
N HIS A 22 -6.19 -6.99 -0.95
CA HIS A 22 -6.20 -6.68 0.49
C HIS A 22 -4.98 -5.82 0.79
N PHE A 23 -5.22 -4.56 1.14
CA PHE A 23 -4.21 -3.52 1.31
C PHE A 23 -4.06 -3.15 2.78
N ARG A 24 -3.72 -4.16 3.59
CA ARG A 24 -3.39 -4.04 5.02
C ARG A 24 -1.90 -4.14 5.27
N ASN A 25 -1.49 -3.87 6.50
CA ASN A 25 -0.10 -3.97 6.92
C ASN A 25 0.06 -4.84 8.18
N VAL A 26 1.25 -5.38 8.37
CA VAL A 26 1.60 -6.31 9.44
C VAL A 26 3.02 -6.01 9.92
N SER A 27 3.38 -6.35 11.16
CA SER A 27 4.72 -6.05 11.69
C SER A 27 5.86 -6.88 11.09
N GLY A 28 5.54 -7.96 10.37
CA GLY A 28 6.53 -8.87 9.77
C GLY A 28 5.89 -9.97 8.93
N GLN A 29 6.69 -10.97 8.57
CA GLN A 29 6.23 -12.13 7.80
C GLN A 29 5.74 -13.26 8.72
N ALA A 30 4.91 -14.15 8.17
CA ALA A 30 4.55 -15.40 8.84
C ALA A 30 5.80 -16.21 9.24
N PRO A 31 5.77 -16.98 10.36
CA PRO A 31 4.58 -17.31 11.16
C PRO A 31 4.28 -16.33 12.31
N SER A 32 5.12 -15.33 12.56
CA SER A 32 4.96 -14.43 13.71
C SER A 32 4.91 -12.98 13.26
N PHE A 33 3.72 -12.39 13.32
CA PHE A 33 3.47 -10.98 13.06
C PHE A 33 2.27 -10.51 13.88
N ASN A 34 2.17 -9.19 14.06
CA ASN A 34 0.97 -8.52 14.54
C ASN A 34 0.33 -7.78 13.37
N GLU A 35 -0.99 -7.64 13.41
CA GLU A 35 -1.68 -6.71 12.53
C GLU A 35 -1.44 -5.28 13.02
N GLU A 36 -1.15 -4.40 12.07
CA GLU A 36 -0.70 -3.03 12.34
C GLU A 36 -1.67 -2.04 11.72
N PHE A 37 -1.58 -0.77 12.12
CA PHE A 37 -2.17 0.29 11.31
C PHE A 37 -1.54 0.26 9.92
N ILE A 38 -2.34 0.61 8.93
CA ILE A 38 -1.94 0.58 7.51
C ILE A 38 -0.61 1.30 7.23
N ASN A 39 -0.28 2.33 8.03
CA ASN A 39 0.90 3.17 7.86
C ASN A 39 2.11 2.82 8.75
N THR A 40 2.05 1.77 9.59
CA THR A 40 3.10 1.47 10.59
C THR A 40 3.78 0.11 10.46
N GLY A 41 3.38 -0.72 9.50
CA GLY A 41 3.90 -2.09 9.39
C GLY A 41 5.14 -2.26 8.50
N TYR A 42 5.44 -3.52 8.24
CA TYR A 42 6.57 -4.06 7.47
C TYR A 42 6.58 -3.61 6.01
N VAL A 43 5.41 -3.51 5.37
CA VAL A 43 5.32 -3.13 3.96
C VAL A 43 5.37 -1.61 3.85
N ASP A 44 6.32 -1.09 3.05
CA ASP A 44 6.21 0.29 2.55
C ASP A 44 5.02 0.35 1.57
N MET A 45 3.90 0.83 2.10
CA MET A 45 2.62 0.89 1.38
C MET A 45 2.65 1.87 0.21
N LYS A 46 3.42 2.96 0.30
CA LYS A 46 3.56 3.89 -0.84
C LYS A 46 4.33 3.22 -1.96
N ARG A 47 5.41 2.50 -1.64
CA ARG A 47 6.15 1.69 -2.63
C ARG A 47 5.26 0.63 -3.25
N ALA A 48 4.48 -0.12 -2.46
CA ALA A 48 3.54 -1.11 -2.98
C ALA A 48 2.53 -0.49 -3.95
N MET A 49 1.91 0.63 -3.58
CA MET A 49 0.94 1.34 -4.42
C MET A 49 1.57 1.86 -5.73
N ARG A 50 2.82 2.36 -5.69
CA ARG A 50 3.56 2.72 -6.90
C ARG A 50 3.77 1.50 -7.81
N THR A 51 4.15 0.36 -7.24
CA THR A 51 4.33 -0.89 -8.02
C THR A 51 3.03 -1.33 -8.68
N TYR A 52 1.89 -1.28 -7.97
CA TYR A 52 0.58 -1.57 -8.57
C TYR A 52 0.25 -0.62 -9.74
N ARG A 53 0.48 0.69 -9.56
CA ARG A 53 0.28 1.70 -10.62
C ARG A 53 1.14 1.37 -11.84
N ASP A 54 2.44 1.13 -11.65
CA ASP A 54 3.40 0.91 -12.73
C ASP A 54 3.16 -0.43 -13.45
N ALA A 55 2.62 -1.42 -12.73
CA ALA A 55 2.17 -2.68 -13.31
C ALA A 55 0.83 -2.56 -14.07
N GLY A 56 0.18 -1.39 -14.05
CA GLY A 56 -1.08 -1.13 -14.77
C GLY A 56 -2.32 -1.71 -14.09
N PHE A 57 -2.30 -1.92 -12.77
CA PHE A 57 -3.45 -2.42 -12.03
C PHE A 57 -4.56 -1.37 -11.93
N THR A 58 -5.81 -1.77 -12.22
CA THR A 58 -6.99 -0.89 -12.20
C THR A 58 -8.14 -1.47 -11.37
N GLY A 59 -7.87 -2.48 -10.53
CA GLY A 59 -8.87 -3.12 -9.68
C GLY A 59 -9.06 -2.40 -8.34
N ASN A 60 -9.78 -3.07 -7.43
CA ASN A 60 -10.14 -2.50 -6.14
C ASN A 60 -9.09 -2.82 -5.05
N PHE A 61 -8.87 -1.84 -4.17
CA PHE A 61 -8.14 -2.00 -2.90
C PHE A 61 -9.13 -2.01 -1.75
N ILE A 62 -8.96 -2.93 -0.80
CA ILE A 62 -9.77 -3.03 0.42
C ILE A 62 -8.85 -3.07 1.65
N ASP A 63 -9.30 -2.51 2.77
CA ASP A 63 -8.53 -2.39 4.02
C ASP A 63 -8.32 -3.72 4.75
N ASP A 64 -9.18 -4.72 4.49
CA ASP A 64 -9.13 -6.06 5.12
C ASP A 64 -9.29 -6.00 6.66
N HIS A 65 -8.20 -6.17 7.41
CA HIS A 65 -8.17 -6.13 8.87
C HIS A 65 -7.54 -4.83 9.37
N CYS A 66 -8.15 -4.26 10.41
CA CYS A 66 -7.69 -3.04 11.05
C CYS A 66 -7.56 -3.23 12.58
N PRO A 67 -6.66 -2.50 13.27
CA PRO A 67 -6.55 -2.57 14.71
C PRO A 67 -7.85 -2.17 15.44
N LEU A 68 -8.19 -2.87 16.52
CA LEU A 68 -9.26 -2.45 17.41
C LEU A 68 -8.84 -1.21 18.21
N MET A 69 -9.73 -0.23 18.28
CA MET A 69 -9.53 1.00 19.05
C MET A 69 -10.50 1.04 20.22
N THR A 70 -10.05 1.62 21.34
CA THR A 70 -10.92 1.94 22.46
C THR A 70 -12.04 2.87 21.99
N ASP A 71 -13.28 2.57 22.40
CA ASP A 71 -14.49 3.31 22.03
C ASP A 71 -14.79 3.24 20.51
N ASP A 72 -14.50 2.09 19.89
CA ASP A 72 -14.74 1.80 18.47
C ASP A 72 -15.14 0.32 18.26
N GLU A 73 -15.63 -0.36 19.30
CA GLU A 73 -15.86 -1.80 19.29
C GLU A 73 -17.21 -2.24 18.67
N ASP A 74 -18.09 -1.29 18.34
CA ASP A 74 -19.47 -1.53 17.87
C ASP A 74 -19.59 -2.16 16.47
N PHE A 75 -18.49 -2.65 15.89
CA PHE A 75 -18.46 -3.24 14.54
C PHE A 75 -18.43 -4.79 14.56
N PRO A 76 -19.35 -5.48 13.86
CA PRO A 76 -19.52 -6.94 13.94
C PRO A 76 -18.64 -7.77 12.98
N GLY A 77 -17.61 -7.19 12.33
CA GLY A 77 -16.87 -7.83 11.24
C GLY A 77 -15.43 -8.30 11.56
N ASN A 78 -14.66 -8.55 10.51
CA ASN A 78 -13.38 -9.29 10.47
C ASN A 78 -12.16 -8.55 11.12
N LEU A 79 -12.38 -7.83 12.22
CA LEU A 79 -11.47 -7.06 13.10
C LEU A 79 -11.09 -5.61 12.70
N GLY A 80 -11.27 -4.71 13.68
CA GLY A 80 -11.17 -3.24 13.58
C GLY A 80 -12.52 -2.54 13.54
N GLY A 81 -12.68 -1.50 14.37
CA GLY A 81 -13.86 -0.64 14.46
C GLY A 81 -14.01 0.35 13.30
N TYR A 82 -15.12 1.10 13.26
CA TYR A 82 -15.41 2.05 12.20
C TYR A 82 -14.28 3.08 12.00
N ARG A 83 -13.70 3.61 13.07
CA ARG A 83 -12.66 4.66 13.00
C ARG A 83 -11.38 4.13 12.40
N SER A 84 -10.94 2.94 12.82
CA SER A 84 -9.73 2.29 12.28
C SER A 84 -9.85 2.02 10.76
N ARG A 85 -11.03 1.55 10.32
CA ARG A 85 -11.35 1.30 8.91
C ARG A 85 -11.46 2.58 8.08
N LEU A 86 -12.11 3.61 8.62
CA LEU A 86 -12.19 4.93 7.97
C LEU A 86 -10.79 5.52 7.78
N PHE A 87 -9.91 5.40 8.78
CA PHE A 87 -8.52 5.79 8.65
C PHE A 87 -7.80 5.01 7.55
N ALA A 88 -7.95 3.68 7.51
CA ALA A 88 -7.34 2.84 6.48
C ALA A 88 -7.83 3.20 5.06
N GLN A 89 -9.14 3.38 4.87
CA GLN A 89 -9.73 3.79 3.60
C GLN A 89 -9.26 5.20 3.17
N GLY A 90 -9.20 6.15 4.11
CA GLY A 90 -8.66 7.48 3.86
C GLY A 90 -7.18 7.44 3.45
N TYR A 91 -6.39 6.60 4.12
CA TYR A 91 -4.99 6.38 3.77
C TYR A 91 -4.84 5.77 2.36
N ILE A 92 -5.62 4.73 2.02
CA ILE A 92 -5.61 4.12 0.68
C ILE A 92 -5.90 5.17 -0.39
N ALA A 93 -6.97 5.96 -0.22
CA ALA A 93 -7.31 7.04 -1.13
C ALA A 93 -6.17 8.06 -1.27
N GLY A 94 -5.59 8.49 -0.15
CA GLY A 94 -4.48 9.45 -0.13
C GLY A 94 -3.22 8.93 -0.82
N VAL A 95 -2.86 7.65 -0.64
CA VAL A 95 -1.69 7.06 -1.31
C VAL A 95 -1.97 6.86 -2.80
N ILE A 96 -3.17 6.43 -3.19
CA ILE A 96 -3.59 6.38 -4.61
C ILE A 96 -3.42 7.75 -5.27
N GLU A 97 -3.92 8.81 -4.62
CA GLU A 97 -3.79 10.18 -5.12
C GLU A 97 -2.32 10.60 -5.20
N SER A 98 -1.54 10.33 -4.14
CA SER A 98 -0.12 10.66 -4.10
C SER A 98 0.67 10.01 -5.24
N VAL A 99 0.42 8.72 -5.56
CA VAL A 99 1.17 8.05 -6.61
C VAL A 99 0.69 8.42 -8.01
N LYS A 100 -0.57 8.82 -8.19
CA LYS A 100 -1.02 9.41 -9.47
C LYS A 100 -0.30 10.74 -9.71
N LYS A 101 -0.22 11.57 -8.67
CA LYS A 101 0.46 12.86 -8.69
C LYS A 101 1.97 12.77 -8.87
N ASP A 102 2.60 11.68 -8.43
CA ASP A 102 4.01 11.42 -8.78
C ASP A 102 4.22 11.44 -10.31
N VAL A 103 3.26 11.01 -11.13
CA VAL A 103 3.38 11.07 -12.60
C VAL A 103 3.05 12.46 -13.12
N GLU A 104 2.02 13.11 -12.56
CA GLU A 104 1.56 14.44 -12.95
C GLU A 104 2.61 15.54 -12.68
N TYR A 105 3.33 15.47 -11.55
CA TYR A 105 4.36 16.43 -11.16
C TYR A 105 5.78 16.04 -11.59
N GLY A 106 5.97 15.00 -12.41
CA GLY A 106 7.26 14.69 -13.04
C GLY A 106 8.18 13.67 -12.35
N GLY A 107 7.64 12.81 -11.49
CA GLY A 107 8.35 11.68 -10.88
C GLY A 107 9.36 12.09 -9.80
N PRO A 108 10.01 11.13 -9.10
CA PRO A 108 11.20 11.47 -8.31
C PRO A 108 12.19 12.22 -9.20
N VAL A 109 12.77 13.31 -8.68
CA VAL A 109 13.81 14.07 -9.39
C VAL A 109 14.85 13.09 -9.91
N ASP A 110 15.03 13.07 -11.23
CA ASP A 110 16.07 12.27 -11.86
C ASP A 110 17.43 12.86 -11.47
N MET A 111 17.99 12.36 -10.37
CA MET A 111 19.29 12.79 -9.85
C MET A 111 20.43 12.46 -10.83
N SER A 112 20.21 11.58 -11.83
CA SER A 112 21.19 11.33 -12.89
C SER A 112 21.32 12.51 -13.87
N LYS A 113 20.31 13.40 -13.92
CA LYS A 113 20.34 14.65 -14.69
C LYS A 113 21.00 15.81 -13.95
N VAL A 114 21.07 15.77 -12.62
CA VAL A 114 21.74 16.80 -11.79
C VAL A 114 23.27 16.71 -11.92
N ALA A 115 23.82 15.51 -12.13
CA ALA A 115 25.27 15.30 -12.26
C ALA A 115 25.89 15.81 -13.58
N LYS A 116 25.07 16.17 -14.58
CA LYS A 116 25.54 16.62 -15.91
C LYS A 116 25.58 18.15 -16.09
N GLY A 117 25.45 18.90 -14.99
CA GLY A 117 25.40 20.36 -15.02
C GLY A 117 26.17 21.00 -13.88
N ALA A 118 27.49 20.76 -13.82
CA ALA A 118 28.42 21.60 -13.09
C ALA A 118 29.81 21.46 -13.72
N ASN A 119 30.12 22.40 -14.63
CA ASN A 119 31.40 22.70 -15.28
C ASN A 119 32.17 21.54 -15.94
#